data_AF-A0A2I0VGT7-F1
#
_entry.id   AF-A0A2I0VGT7-F1
#
_cell.length_a   1.000
_cell.length_b   1.000
_cell.length_c   1.000
_cell.angle_alpha   90.00
_cell.angle_beta   90.00
_cell.angle_gamma   90.00
#
_symmetry.space_group_name_H-M   'P 1'
#
loop_
_entity.id
_entity.type
_entity.pdbx_description
1 polymer ?
#
loop_
_entity_poly.entity_id
_entity_poly.type
_entity_poly.pdbx_seq_one_letter_code
_entity_poly.pdbx_strand_id
1 'polypeptide(L)'
;MVFHLITNRQNFYAMKLWFARNPYNEAVIHVLNIEDLNQSLLNGLGLKQFSASEEFRISVPGFDQTEFLQLRTEYVSIFGHSHFLLPEIFKNLKKVIVLDDDVIVQQDLSSLWNIDLEGKVNGAVNFCKLQLGQLEIIHKSIEPDRNIDMNNQK
;
A
#
# COMPACT_ATOMS: atom_id res chain seq x y z
N MET A 1 -1.47 12.57 17.51
CA MET A 1 -1.26 12.08 16.13
C MET A 1 -2.61 11.72 15.52
N VAL A 2 -2.85 12.00 14.23
CA VAL A 2 -4.13 11.69 13.56
C VAL A 2 -3.87 10.70 12.44
N PHE A 3 -4.59 9.58 12.44
CA PHE A 3 -4.60 8.60 11.35
C PHE A 3 -5.88 8.75 10.55
N HIS A 4 -5.75 8.84 9.24
CA HIS A 4 -6.88 8.75 8.32
C HIS A 4 -6.89 7.36 7.70
N LEU A 5 -7.81 6.51 8.16
CA LEU A 5 -7.97 5.16 7.63
C LEU A 5 -9.04 5.19 6.54
N ILE A 6 -8.62 5.01 5.29
CA ILE A 6 -9.54 4.93 4.15
C ILE A 6 -9.93 3.47 3.93
N THR A 7 -11.23 3.20 3.82
CA THR A 7 -11.76 1.86 3.62
C THR A 7 -12.98 1.89 2.70
N ASN A 8 -13.46 0.71 2.31
CA ASN A 8 -14.65 0.58 1.47
C ASN A 8 -15.93 0.59 2.32
N ARG A 9 -17.07 0.75 1.65
CA ARG A 9 -18.39 0.73 2.30
C ARG A 9 -18.65 -0.52 3.14
N GLN A 10 -18.14 -1.67 2.70
CA GLN A 10 -18.36 -2.96 3.37
C GLN A 10 -17.67 -3.01 4.74
N ASN A 11 -16.45 -2.49 4.84
CA ASN A 11 -15.65 -2.52 6.07
C ASN A 11 -15.84 -1.29 6.96
N PHE A 12 -16.39 -0.20 6.42
CA PHE A 12 -16.49 1.11 7.09
C PHE A 12 -17.05 1.07 8.52
N TYR A 13 -18.24 0.50 8.71
CA TYR A 13 -18.88 0.47 10.03
C TYR A 13 -18.17 -0.49 10.99
N ALA A 14 -17.65 -1.61 10.49
CA ALA A 14 -16.90 -2.56 11.30
C ALA A 14 -15.60 -1.92 11.83
N MET A 15 -14.84 -1.23 10.97
CA MET A 15 -13.62 -0.53 11.36
C MET A 15 -13.90 0.63 12.31
N LYS A 16 -14.93 1.47 12.05
CA LYS A 16 -15.34 2.52 12.98
C LYS A 16 -15.63 1.97 14.38
N LEU A 17 -16.37 0.87 14.45
CA LEU A 17 -16.73 0.25 15.71
C LEU A 17 -15.52 -0.37 16.41
N TRP A 18 -14.61 -0.99 15.65
CA TRP A 18 -13.39 -1.58 16.18
C TRP A 18 -12.50 -0.53 16.84
N PHE A 19 -12.22 0.58 16.16
CA PHE A 19 -11.36 1.64 16.72
C PHE A 19 -12.04 2.46 17.81
N ALA A 20 -13.36 2.56 17.82
CA ALA A 20 -14.10 3.12 18.96
C ALA A 20 -13.96 2.27 20.23
N ARG A 21 -13.84 0.94 20.08
CA ARG A 21 -13.68 0.00 21.20
C ARG A 21 -12.23 -0.26 21.60
N ASN A 22 -11.30 -0.05 20.67
CA ASN A 22 -9.88 -0.27 20.87
C ASN A 22 -9.13 1.05 20.64
N PRO A 23 -9.25 2.04 21.56
CA PRO A 23 -8.54 3.29 21.45
C PRO A 23 -7.03 3.07 21.64
N TYR A 24 -6.22 3.76 20.84
CA TYR A 24 -4.76 3.70 20.93
C TYR A 24 -4.20 5.00 21.49
N ASN A 25 -3.92 5.01 22.79
CA ASN A 25 -3.35 6.17 23.51
C ASN A 25 -4.08 7.49 23.15
N GLU A 26 -3.31 8.50 22.76
CA GLU A 26 -3.80 9.83 22.34
C GLU A 26 -3.96 9.95 20.81
N ALA A 27 -3.90 8.84 20.07
CA ALA A 27 -4.07 8.87 18.63
C ALA A 27 -5.55 8.96 18.25
N VAL A 28 -5.87 9.87 17.33
CA VAL A 28 -7.22 10.00 16.77
C VAL A 28 -7.27 9.24 15.46
N ILE A 29 -8.24 8.34 15.31
CA ILE A 29 -8.40 7.52 14.10
C ILE A 29 -9.68 7.95 13.38
N HIS A 30 -9.52 8.58 12.22
CA HIS A 30 -10.59 8.98 11.33
C HIS A 30 -10.78 7.91 10.27
N VAL A 31 -11.81 7.07 10.44
CA VAL A 31 -12.22 6.09 9.43
C VAL A 31 -13.08 6.78 8.37
N LEU A 32 -12.65 6.70 7.12
CA LEU A 32 -13.26 7.33 5.95
C LEU A 32 -13.72 6.27 4.95
N ASN A 33 -14.89 6.48 4.36
CA ASN A 33 -15.46 5.61 3.33
C ASN A 33 -15.10 6.14 1.93
N ILE A 34 -14.34 5.38 1.15
CA ILE A 34 -13.85 5.83 -0.15
C ILE A 34 -14.97 6.09 -1.15
N GLU A 35 -16.09 5.35 -1.09
CA GLU A 35 -17.24 5.57 -1.96
C GLU A 35 -17.96 6.90 -1.67
N ASP A 36 -17.95 7.36 -0.42
CA ASP A 36 -18.55 8.64 -0.04
C ASP A 36 -17.63 9.80 -0.45
N LEU A 37 -16.31 9.61 -0.32
CA LEU A 37 -15.30 10.53 -0.85
C LEU A 37 -15.43 10.64 -2.37
N ASN A 38 -15.50 9.52 -3.07
CA ASN A 38 -15.69 9.48 -4.51
C ASN A 38 -16.96 10.21 -4.92
N GLN A 39 -18.14 9.94 -4.34
CA GLN A 39 -19.34 10.69 -4.72
C GLN A 39 -19.17 12.22 -4.57
N SER A 40 -18.52 12.68 -3.49
CA SER A 40 -18.24 14.11 -3.29
C SER A 40 -17.28 14.69 -4.35
N LEU A 41 -16.26 13.92 -4.73
CA LEU A 41 -15.22 14.32 -5.68
C LEU A 41 -15.68 14.21 -7.13
N LEU A 42 -16.44 13.15 -7.45
CA LEU A 42 -17.00 12.84 -8.77
C LEU A 42 -18.04 13.85 -9.20
N ASN A 43 -18.83 14.38 -8.26
CA ASN A 43 -19.74 15.49 -8.53
C ASN A 43 -18.99 16.79 -8.89
N GLY A 44 -17.75 16.96 -8.40
CA GLY A 44 -16.90 18.12 -8.69
C GLY A 44 -15.99 17.98 -9.92
N LEU A 45 -15.53 16.76 -10.23
CA LEU A 45 -14.49 16.50 -11.24
C LEU A 45 -14.99 15.79 -12.51
N GLY A 46 -16.24 15.29 -12.55
CA GLY A 46 -16.83 14.66 -13.74
C GLY A 46 -16.27 13.27 -14.10
N LEU A 47 -15.48 12.64 -13.22
CA LEU A 47 -14.74 11.41 -13.49
C LEU A 47 -15.55 10.13 -13.20
N LYS A 48 -16.61 9.83 -13.95
CA LYS A 48 -17.50 8.64 -13.76
C LYS A 48 -16.82 7.25 -13.74
N GLN A 49 -15.50 7.14 -13.82
CA GLN A 49 -14.76 5.93 -14.13
C GLN A 49 -14.31 5.09 -12.92
N PHE A 50 -14.46 5.58 -11.68
CA PHE A 50 -13.99 4.89 -10.46
C PHE A 50 -15.11 4.18 -9.66
N SER A 51 -16.21 3.79 -10.30
CA SER A 51 -17.43 3.33 -9.60
C SER A 51 -17.43 1.87 -9.13
N ALA A 52 -16.45 1.06 -9.50
CA ALA A 52 -16.43 -0.35 -9.12
C ALA A 52 -15.51 -0.54 -7.91
N SER A 53 -16.09 -0.66 -6.71
CA SER A 53 -15.39 -1.12 -5.48
C SER A 53 -14.91 -2.58 -5.57
N GLU A 54 -14.83 -3.10 -6.79
CA GLU A 54 -14.51 -4.48 -7.10
C GLU A 54 -13.05 -4.53 -7.50
N GLU A 55 -12.30 -5.38 -6.79
CA GLU A 55 -10.93 -5.68 -7.16
C GLU A 55 -10.96 -6.72 -8.27
N PHE A 56 -10.53 -6.34 -9.46
CA PHE A 56 -10.42 -7.27 -10.57
C PHE A 56 -9.00 -7.77 -10.69
N ARG A 57 -8.87 -9.10 -10.67
CA ARG A 57 -7.67 -9.78 -11.11
C ARG A 57 -7.80 -10.07 -12.60
N ILE A 58 -7.14 -9.27 -13.43
CA ILE A 58 -7.19 -9.44 -14.87
C ILE A 58 -5.88 -10.10 -15.33
N SER A 59 -6.00 -11.23 -16.01
CA SER A 59 -4.87 -11.89 -16.67
C SER A 59 -4.87 -11.48 -18.14
N VAL A 60 -3.97 -10.58 -18.52
CA VAL A 60 -3.86 -10.11 -19.92
C VAL A 60 -2.79 -10.95 -20.64
N PRO A 61 -3.09 -11.52 -21.82
CA PRO A 61 -2.06 -12.13 -22.67
C PRO A 61 -1.06 -11.06 -23.12
N GLY A 62 0.22 -11.22 -22.81
CA GLY A 62 1.27 -10.33 -23.30
C GLY A 62 1.36 -10.36 -24.83
N PHE A 63 1.42 -9.18 -25.47
CA PHE A 63 1.53 -9.04 -26.94
C PHE A 63 2.99 -9.04 -27.42
N ASP A 64 3.94 -9.61 -26.67
CA ASP A 64 5.32 -9.68 -27.11
C ASP A 64 5.61 -11.04 -27.74
N GLN A 65 5.94 -11.04 -29.03
CA GLN A 65 6.01 -12.23 -29.89
C GLN A 65 7.28 -13.09 -29.70
N THR A 66 8.01 -12.92 -28.61
CA THR A 66 9.20 -13.73 -28.34
C THR A 66 9.27 -14.16 -26.89
N GLU A 67 9.07 -15.47 -26.71
CA GLU A 67 9.41 -16.29 -25.54
C GLU A 67 8.47 -16.20 -24.31
N PHE A 68 7.70 -17.27 -24.16
CA PHE A 68 6.88 -17.67 -23.00
C PHE A 68 5.77 -16.70 -22.58
N LEU A 69 4.54 -17.24 -22.62
CA LEU A 69 3.29 -16.67 -22.12
C LEU A 69 3.41 -16.12 -20.68
N GLN A 70 3.96 -14.92 -20.51
CA GLN A 70 3.88 -14.19 -19.26
C GLN A 70 2.50 -13.57 -19.19
N LEU A 71 1.54 -14.30 -18.63
CA LEU A 71 0.27 -13.73 -18.20
C LEU A 71 0.56 -12.64 -17.17
N ARG A 72 0.39 -11.38 -17.57
CA ARG A 72 0.49 -10.27 -16.62
C ARG A 72 -0.80 -10.24 -15.82
N THR A 73 -0.71 -10.57 -14.53
CA THR A 73 -1.80 -10.34 -13.60
C THR A 73 -1.77 -8.88 -13.19
N GLU A 74 -2.80 -8.13 -13.55
CA GLU A 74 -3.01 -6.77 -13.08
C GLU A 74 -4.11 -6.77 -12.02
N TYR A 75 -3.84 -6.07 -10.92
CA TYR A 75 -4.82 -5.81 -9.87
C TYR A 75 -5.39 -4.42 -10.09
N VAL A 76 -6.64 -4.36 -10.53
CA VAL A 76 -7.37 -3.10 -10.66
C VAL A 76 -8.18 -2.93 -9.38
N SER A 77 -7.73 -2.04 -8.49
CA SER A 77 -8.41 -1.70 -7.23
C SER A 77 -8.63 -0.19 -7.14
N ILE A 78 -9.75 0.24 -6.57
CA ILE A 78 -10.02 1.66 -6.28
C ILE A 78 -8.90 2.25 -5.42
N PHE A 79 -8.38 1.47 -4.46
CA PHE A 79 -7.39 1.95 -3.52
C PHE A 79 -6.05 2.29 -4.19
N GLY A 80 -5.63 1.51 -5.19
CA GLY A 80 -4.39 1.78 -5.93
C GLY A 80 -4.40 3.13 -6.66
N HIS A 81 -5.55 3.56 -7.17
CA HIS A 81 -5.70 4.88 -7.81
C HIS A 81 -6.03 6.02 -6.84
N SER A 82 -6.38 5.71 -5.59
CA SER A 82 -6.73 6.72 -4.59
C SER A 82 -5.58 7.68 -4.26
N HIS A 83 -4.34 7.26 -4.47
CA HIS A 83 -3.14 8.09 -4.34
C HIS A 83 -3.21 9.39 -5.16
N PHE A 84 -3.80 9.34 -6.36
CA PHE A 84 -3.97 10.52 -7.21
C PHE A 84 -5.02 11.50 -6.66
N LEU A 85 -5.93 11.02 -5.82
CA LEU A 85 -7.02 11.81 -5.23
C LEU A 85 -6.65 12.38 -3.86
N LEU A 86 -5.50 12.03 -3.28
CA LEU A 86 -5.08 12.51 -1.96
C LEU A 86 -5.12 14.04 -1.80
N PRO A 87 -4.64 14.85 -2.77
CA PRO A 87 -4.74 16.31 -2.67
C PRO A 87 -6.19 16.79 -2.57
N GLU A 88 -7.11 16.08 -3.20
CA GLU A 88 -8.54 16.41 -3.19
C GLU A 88 -9.26 15.88 -1.93
N ILE A 89 -8.84 14.73 -1.40
CA ILE A 89 -9.37 14.17 -0.15
C ILE A 89 -8.91 15.00 1.06
N PHE A 90 -7.66 15.47 1.04
CA PHE A 90 -7.02 16.16 2.16
C PHE A 90 -6.54 17.58 1.82
N LYS A 91 -7.42 18.39 1.20
CA LYS A 91 -7.12 19.77 0.74
C LYS A 91 -6.51 20.70 1.80
N ASN A 92 -6.84 20.45 3.06
CA ASN A 92 -6.43 21.29 4.19
C ASN A 92 -5.13 20.80 4.85
N LEU A 93 -4.54 19.68 4.38
CA LEU A 93 -3.28 19.16 4.90
C LEU A 93 -2.13 19.59 4.00
N LYS A 94 -1.05 20.11 4.60
CA LYS A 94 0.16 20.53 3.87
C LYS A 94 1.02 19.33 3.40
N LYS A 95 1.01 18.25 4.17
CA LYS A 95 1.82 17.04 3.94
C LYS A 95 1.06 15.84 4.50
N VAL A 96 1.21 14.68 3.88
CA VAL A 96 0.71 13.39 4.37
C VAL A 96 1.81 12.34 4.20
N ILE A 97 1.85 11.35 5.09
CA ILE A 97 2.58 10.10 4.87
C ILE A 97 1.53 9.05 4.55
N VAL A 98 1.72 8.35 3.43
CA VAL A 98 0.84 7.28 2.98
C VAL A 98 1.46 5.96 3.41
N LEU A 99 0.64 5.10 4.01
CA LEU A 99 1.00 3.74 4.42
C LEU A 99 0.00 2.80 3.75
N ASP A 100 0.49 1.80 3.03
CA ASP A 100 -0.36 0.74 2.47
C ASP A 100 -0.87 -0.20 3.57
N ASP A 101 -1.84 -1.04 3.23
CA ASP A 101 -2.54 -1.94 4.15
C ASP A 101 -1.68 -3.11 4.65
N ASP A 102 -0.59 -3.42 3.95
CA ASP A 102 0.39 -4.45 4.32
C ASP A 102 1.64 -3.90 5.04
N VAL A 103 1.62 -2.61 5.43
CA VAL A 103 2.75 -1.96 6.09
C VAL A 103 2.66 -2.04 7.62
N ILE A 104 3.73 -2.51 8.24
CA ILE A 104 3.92 -2.46 9.70
C ILE A 104 4.94 -1.38 10.07
N VAL A 105 4.51 -0.40 10.85
CA VAL A 105 5.38 0.67 11.38
C VAL A 105 5.96 0.23 12.72
N GLN A 106 7.28 0.05 12.77
CA GLN A 106 7.99 -0.39 13.98
C GLN A 106 8.75 0.74 14.70
N GLN A 107 8.93 1.86 14.02
CA GLN A 107 9.71 3.00 14.51
C GLN A 107 8.98 4.31 14.23
N ASP A 108 9.40 5.36 14.91
CA ASP A 108 8.86 6.70 14.72
C ASP A 108 9.08 7.23 13.29
N LEU A 109 8.03 7.77 12.68
CA LEU A 109 8.04 8.26 11.30
C LEU A 109 8.46 9.73 11.19
N SER A 110 8.86 10.40 12.28
CA SER A 110 9.21 11.83 12.24
C SER A 110 10.39 12.09 11.30
N SER A 111 11.31 11.13 11.17
CA SER A 111 12.42 11.22 10.22
C SER A 111 11.91 11.37 8.77
N LEU A 112 10.90 10.58 8.36
CA LEU A 112 10.25 10.69 7.05
C LEU A 112 9.44 11.98 6.93
N TRP A 113 8.71 12.34 7.97
CA TRP A 113 7.87 13.55 7.98
C TRP A 113 8.68 14.83 7.79
N ASN A 114 9.87 14.90 8.39
CA ASN A 114 10.73 16.08 8.41
C ASN A 114 11.61 16.22 7.16
N ILE A 115 11.54 15.29 6.20
CA ILE A 115 12.27 15.40 4.93
C ILE A 115 11.84 16.67 4.19
N ASP A 116 12.83 17.46 3.75
CA ASP A 116 12.62 18.53 2.77
C ASP A 116 12.47 17.90 1.39
N LEU A 117 11.33 18.19 0.75
CA LEU A 117 11.06 17.72 -0.60
C LEU A 117 11.64 18.64 -1.67
N GLU A 118 12.28 19.76 -1.30
CA GLU A 118 12.94 20.70 -2.22
C GLU A 118 11.98 21.21 -3.31
N GLY A 119 10.73 21.47 -2.93
CA GLY A 119 9.66 21.89 -3.86
C GLY A 119 9.02 20.76 -4.67
N LYS A 120 9.42 19.49 -4.48
CA LYS A 120 8.77 18.32 -5.11
C LYS A 120 7.45 17.99 -4.40
N VAL A 121 6.49 17.49 -5.18
CA VAL A 121 5.14 17.16 -4.66
C VAL A 121 5.13 15.84 -3.90
N ASN A 122 5.92 14.86 -4.36
CA ASN A 122 5.95 13.50 -3.79
C ASN A 122 7.39 13.09 -3.47
N GLY A 123 7.56 12.36 -2.37
CA GLY A 123 8.77 11.61 -2.04
C GLY A 123 8.45 10.12 -1.99
N ALA A 124 9.38 9.28 -2.42
CA ALA A 124 9.23 7.83 -2.38
C ALA A 124 10.50 7.20 -1.79
N VAL A 125 10.33 6.08 -1.09
CA VAL A 125 11.46 5.27 -0.62
C VAL A 125 11.98 4.40 -1.75
N ASN A 126 13.30 4.24 -1.81
CA ASN A 126 13.90 3.34 -2.78
C ASN A 126 13.61 1.89 -2.37
N PHE A 127 12.99 1.12 -3.26
CA PHE A 127 12.74 -0.29 -3.01
C PHE A 127 14.03 -1.11 -3.19
N CYS A 128 14.30 -2.03 -2.26
CA CYS A 128 15.40 -2.98 -2.42
C CYS A 128 15.10 -3.93 -3.58
N LYS A 129 15.92 -3.93 -4.63
CA LYS A 129 15.76 -4.80 -5.81
C LYS A 129 15.98 -6.30 -5.54
N LEU A 130 16.15 -6.71 -4.29
CA LEU A 130 16.39 -8.08 -3.90
C LEU A 130 15.07 -8.84 -3.91
N GLN A 131 14.91 -9.73 -4.88
CA GLN A 131 13.80 -10.68 -4.88
C GLN A 131 14.09 -11.82 -3.90
N LEU A 132 13.04 -12.37 -3.28
CA LEU A 132 13.18 -13.49 -2.33
C LEU A 132 13.93 -14.69 -2.94
N GLY A 133 13.75 -14.98 -4.22
CA GLY A 133 14.51 -16.03 -4.92
C GLY A 133 16.01 -15.72 -5.11
N GLN A 134 16.40 -14.44 -5.05
CA GLN A 134 17.80 -14.01 -5.12
C GLN A 134 18.48 -14.02 -3.75
N LEU A 135 17.70 -13.96 -2.67
CA LEU A 135 18.20 -14.06 -1.30
C LEU A 135 18.79 -15.45 -1.01
N GLU A 136 18.24 -16.53 -1.59
CA GLU A 136 18.84 -17.87 -1.48
C GLU A 136 20.23 -17.95 -2.13
N ILE A 137 20.42 -17.27 -3.26
CA ILE A 137 21.69 -17.22 -3.98
C ILE A 137 22.72 -16.43 -3.16
N ILE A 138 22.32 -15.30 -2.59
CA ILE A 138 23.19 -14.48 -1.74
C ILE A 138 23.53 -15.20 -0.43
N HIS A 139 22.57 -15.88 0.20
CA HIS A 139 22.82 -16.69 1.39
C HIS A 139 23.86 -17.80 1.11
N LYS A 140 23.74 -18.53 -0.01
CA LYS A 140 24.73 -19.54 -0.43
C LYS A 140 26.09 -18.94 -0.80
N SER A 141 26.13 -17.67 -1.21
CA SER A 141 27.36 -16.95 -1.54
C SER A 141 28.09 -16.43 -0.30
N ILE A 142 27.35 -16.15 0.78
CA ILE A 142 27.88 -15.63 2.05
C ILE A 142 28.28 -16.79 3.00
N GLU A 143 27.61 -17.94 2.93
CA GLU A 143 28.01 -19.17 3.63
C GLU A 143 28.24 -20.33 2.63
N PRO A 144 29.45 -20.45 2.04
CA PRO A 144 29.74 -21.52 1.10
C PRO A 144 29.88 -22.90 1.75
N ASP A 145 30.00 -23.00 3.07
CA ASP A 145 30.17 -24.29 3.78
C ASP A 145 29.39 -24.35 5.09
N ARG A 146 28.13 -24.78 5.01
CA ARG A 146 27.52 -25.59 6.06
C ARG A 146 26.98 -26.87 5.44
N ASN A 147 27.87 -27.85 5.30
CA ASN A 147 27.48 -29.26 5.26
C ASN A 147 26.75 -29.57 6.57
N ILE A 148 25.42 -29.41 6.57
CA ILE A 148 24.56 -30.01 7.59
C ILE A 148 24.47 -31.48 7.22
N ASP A 149 25.41 -32.25 7.74
CA ASP A 149 25.35 -33.71 7.73
C ASP A 149 24.18 -34.11 8.65
N MET A 150 23.02 -34.41 8.07
CA MET A 150 21.84 -34.92 8.80
C MET A 150 21.98 -36.38 9.23
N ASN A 151 23.21 -36.84 9.47
CA ASN A 151 23.50 -38.15 10.02
C ASN A 151 24.40 -37.98 11.25
N ASN A 152 23.82 -37.50 12.36
CA ASN A 152 24.16 -37.93 13.72
C ASN A 152 23.40 -37.08 14.73
N GLN A 153 22.27 -37.58 15.20
CA GLN A 153 21.98 -37.57 16.63
C GLN A 153 21.08 -38.78 16.93
N LYS A 154 21.61 -39.63 17.79
CA LYS A 154 21.05 -40.84 18.36
C LYS A 154 19.89 -40.51 19.30
#